data_AF-A0AA35QW97-F1
#
_entry.id   AF-A0AA35QW97-F1
#
_cell.length_a   1.000
_cell.length_b   1.000
_cell.length_c   1.000
_cell.angle_alpha   90.00
_cell.angle_beta   90.00
_cell.angle_gamma   90.00
#
_symmetry.space_group_name_H-M   'P 1'
#
loop_
_entity.id
_entity.type
_entity.pdbx_description
1 polymer ?
#
loop_
_entity_poly.entity_id
_entity_poly.type
_entity_poly.pdbx_seq_one_letter_code
_entity_poly.pdbx_strand_id
1 'polypeptide(L)'
;MCLSDEGLLLTWGSNTCGQLGTGNKTNSSTPTHTAGDIDRLVEIAAVHNSNISAASVVSGKVYMWGVCRGQNVLSPMETNFSSLDEVFACFASPPCTWKPLSLGTVTKYLLQQKKLSQKLFALIHRGLRKSFSVS
;
A
#
# COMPACT_ATOMS: atom_id res chain seq x y z
N MET A 1 -9.13 -11.32 2.98
CA MET A 1 -8.15 -11.34 4.08
C MET A 1 -8.86 -10.95 5.36
N CYS A 2 -8.44 -11.49 6.49
CA CYS A 2 -8.97 -11.21 7.83
C CYS A 2 -7.82 -11.18 8.83
N LEU A 3 -7.94 -10.29 9.82
CA LEU A 3 -7.04 -10.18 10.96
C LEU A 3 -7.76 -10.73 12.19
N SER A 4 -7.16 -11.70 12.89
CA SER A 4 -7.68 -12.18 14.17
C SER A 4 -7.37 -11.20 15.29
N ASP A 5 -8.06 -11.38 16.43
CA ASP A 5 -7.78 -10.71 17.70
C ASP A 5 -6.35 -10.99 18.23
N GLU A 6 -5.85 -12.19 17.99
CA GLU A 6 -4.45 -12.56 18.25
C GLU A 6 -3.44 -11.93 17.29
N GLY A 7 -3.90 -11.14 16.30
CA GLY A 7 -3.05 -10.49 15.31
C GLY A 7 -2.47 -11.43 14.24
N LEU A 8 -3.18 -12.54 13.96
CA LEU A 8 -2.85 -13.47 12.89
C LEU A 8 -3.59 -13.09 11.61
N LEU A 9 -2.88 -13.16 10.48
CA LEU A 9 -3.44 -12.86 9.16
C LEU A 9 -3.85 -14.14 8.43
N LEU A 10 -5.12 -14.17 8.02
CA LEU A 10 -5.70 -15.18 7.17
C LEU A 10 -6.03 -14.59 5.80
N THR A 11 -5.60 -15.26 4.73
CA THR A 11 -5.80 -14.83 3.34
C THR A 11 -6.46 -15.94 2.52
N TRP A 12 -7.25 -15.55 1.54
CA TRP A 12 -7.95 -16.45 0.60
C TRP A 12 -8.39 -15.63 -0.62
N GLY A 13 -8.76 -16.33 -1.68
CA GLY A 13 -9.19 -15.79 -2.96
C GLY A 13 -8.14 -15.91 -4.06
N SER A 14 -8.14 -14.93 -4.96
CA SER A 14 -7.20 -14.84 -6.08
C SER A 14 -5.78 -14.53 -5.58
N ASN A 15 -4.79 -15.20 -6.16
CA ASN A 15 -3.37 -15.07 -5.83
C ASN A 15 -2.47 -15.00 -7.08
N THR A 16 -3.02 -14.70 -8.26
CA THR A 16 -2.27 -14.70 -9.52
C THR A 16 -1.05 -13.76 -9.52
N CYS A 17 -1.05 -12.77 -8.64
CA CYS A 17 0.04 -11.81 -8.45
C CYS A 17 0.79 -11.98 -7.11
N GLY A 18 0.47 -12.99 -6.31
CA GLY A 18 1.02 -13.14 -4.97
C GLY A 18 0.34 -12.27 -3.90
N GLN A 19 -0.83 -11.69 -4.17
CA GLN A 19 -1.55 -10.80 -3.26
C GLN A 19 -2.03 -11.48 -1.96
N LEU A 20 -1.98 -12.81 -1.89
CA LEU A 20 -2.23 -13.56 -0.65
C LEU A 20 -1.00 -13.66 0.26
N GLY A 21 0.21 -13.36 -0.25
CA GLY A 21 1.42 -13.33 0.57
C GLY A 21 1.89 -14.71 1.04
N THR A 22 1.51 -15.80 0.36
CA THR A 22 1.79 -17.19 0.77
C THR A 22 3.12 -17.74 0.25
N GLY A 23 3.97 -16.91 -0.35
CA GLY A 23 5.22 -17.32 -1.00
C GLY A 23 5.02 -17.97 -2.38
N ASN A 24 3.79 -18.06 -2.87
CA ASN A 24 3.45 -18.62 -4.18
C ASN A 24 2.33 -17.80 -4.85
N LYS A 25 1.89 -18.25 -6.04
CA LYS A 25 0.82 -17.63 -6.84
C LYS A 25 -0.45 -18.49 -6.94
N THR A 26 -0.58 -19.46 -6.05
CA THR A 26 -1.70 -20.42 -6.07
C THR A 26 -2.90 -19.78 -5.40
N ASN A 27 -4.04 -19.75 -6.11
CA ASN A 27 -5.32 -19.31 -5.54
C ASN A 27 -5.70 -20.22 -4.36
N SER A 28 -6.39 -19.67 -3.37
CA SER A 28 -6.86 -20.45 -2.23
C SER A 28 -8.34 -20.20 -1.98
N SER A 29 -9.16 -21.23 -1.96
CA SER A 29 -10.59 -21.12 -1.62
C SER A 29 -10.84 -21.17 -0.10
N THR A 30 -9.82 -21.50 0.69
CA THR A 30 -9.89 -21.63 2.15
C THR A 30 -8.94 -20.66 2.84
N PRO A 31 -9.28 -20.15 4.04
CA PRO A 31 -8.37 -19.31 4.82
C PRO A 31 -7.00 -19.98 4.99
N THR A 32 -5.95 -19.27 4.61
CA THR A 32 -4.55 -19.74 4.66
C THR A 32 -3.69 -18.67 5.32
N HIS A 33 -2.63 -19.06 6.02
CA HIS A 33 -1.70 -18.11 6.61
C HIS A 33 -0.77 -17.49 5.56
N THR A 34 -0.41 -16.23 5.76
CA THR A 34 0.69 -15.59 5.03
C THR A 34 2.02 -16.28 5.34
N ALA A 35 2.93 -16.28 4.39
CA ALA A 35 4.30 -16.73 4.58
C ALA A 35 5.12 -15.73 5.40
N GLY A 36 6.16 -16.23 6.05
CA GLY A 36 7.08 -15.44 6.85
C GLY A 36 6.68 -15.34 8.31
N ASP A 37 7.67 -15.05 9.15
CA ASP A 37 7.50 -14.79 10.57
C ASP A 37 7.27 -13.29 10.75
N ILE A 38 5.99 -12.91 10.87
CA ILE A 38 5.57 -11.52 11.01
C ILE A 38 5.02 -11.38 12.41
N ASP A 39 5.50 -10.36 13.11
CA ASP A 39 5.04 -9.99 14.44
C ASP A 39 3.53 -9.69 14.45
N ARG A 40 2.95 -9.53 15.64
CA ARG A 40 1.51 -9.32 15.82
C ARG A 40 1.00 -8.17 14.96
N LEU A 41 0.13 -8.51 14.01
CA LEU A 41 -0.48 -7.54 13.11
C LEU A 41 -1.57 -6.77 13.83
N VAL A 42 -1.61 -5.46 13.57
CA VAL A 42 -2.60 -4.54 14.15
C VAL A 42 -3.49 -3.91 13.09
N GLU A 43 -3.06 -3.93 11.83
CA GLU A 43 -3.77 -3.29 10.75
C GLU A 43 -3.51 -4.02 9.43
N ILE A 44 -4.56 -4.19 8.62
CA ILE A 44 -4.46 -4.81 7.30
C ILE A 44 -5.26 -4.01 6.28
N ALA A 45 -4.78 -4.01 5.05
CA ALA A 45 -5.45 -3.35 3.94
C ALA A 45 -5.12 -4.02 2.61
N ALA A 46 -6.05 -3.94 1.66
CA ALA A 46 -5.91 -4.53 0.35
C ALA A 46 -6.52 -3.63 -0.71
N VAL A 47 -5.91 -3.59 -1.89
CA VAL A 47 -6.43 -2.88 -3.05
C VAL A 47 -6.50 -3.82 -4.24
N HIS A 48 -7.72 -4.04 -4.72
CA HIS A 48 -8.01 -4.94 -5.83
C HIS A 48 -7.35 -4.47 -7.14
N ASN A 49 -7.51 -3.19 -7.52
CA ASN A 49 -7.05 -2.69 -8.82
C ASN A 49 -5.55 -2.83 -9.05
N SER A 50 -4.75 -2.81 -7.97
CA SER A 50 -3.29 -2.94 -8.06
C SER A 50 -2.80 -4.30 -7.57
N ASN A 51 -3.69 -5.20 -7.11
CA ASN A 51 -3.33 -6.48 -6.49
C ASN A 51 -2.27 -6.30 -5.39
N ILE A 52 -2.43 -5.28 -4.55
CA ILE A 52 -1.52 -4.96 -3.46
C ILE A 52 -2.22 -5.25 -2.15
N SER A 53 -1.46 -5.86 -1.25
CA SER A 53 -1.85 -6.08 0.13
C SER A 53 -0.77 -5.46 1.01
N ALA A 54 -1.19 -4.89 2.13
CA ALA A 54 -0.28 -4.28 3.10
C ALA A 54 -0.79 -4.48 4.51
N ALA A 55 0.14 -4.52 5.46
CA ALA A 55 -0.19 -4.71 6.87
C ALA A 55 0.84 -4.04 7.77
N SER A 56 0.42 -3.65 8.97
CA SER A 56 1.32 -3.09 9.98
C SER A 56 1.29 -3.93 11.25
N VAL A 57 2.43 -3.99 11.92
CA VAL A 57 2.62 -4.73 13.18
C VAL A 57 2.65 -3.79 14.37
N VAL A 58 2.53 -4.36 15.58
CA VAL A 58 2.57 -3.61 16.84
C VAL A 58 3.83 -2.77 17.04
N SER A 59 4.97 -3.20 16.47
CA SER A 59 6.22 -2.42 16.51
C SER A 59 6.23 -1.19 15.58
N GLY A 60 5.18 -1.00 14.77
CA GLY A 60 5.05 0.10 13.83
C GLY A 60 5.66 -0.16 12.45
N LYS A 61 6.28 -1.33 12.24
CA LYS A 61 6.77 -1.72 10.91
C LYS A 61 5.61 -1.98 9.95
N VAL A 62 5.83 -1.64 8.68
CA VAL A 62 4.85 -1.82 7.62
C VAL A 62 5.37 -2.80 6.60
N TYR A 63 4.53 -3.78 6.26
CA TYR A 63 4.79 -4.81 5.27
C TYR A 63 3.89 -4.62 4.05
N MET A 64 4.40 -4.98 2.88
CA MET A 64 3.62 -4.99 1.64
C MET A 64 3.95 -6.23 0.79
N TRP A 65 2.97 -6.68 0.01
CA TRP A 65 3.11 -7.79 -0.93
C TRP A 65 2.08 -7.70 -2.07
N GLY A 66 2.20 -8.60 -3.05
CA GLY A 66 1.48 -8.52 -4.32
C GLY A 66 2.26 -7.71 -5.36
N VAL A 67 1.59 -6.92 -6.21
CA VAL A 67 2.26 -6.19 -7.31
C VAL A 67 2.87 -4.89 -6.81
N CYS A 68 4.17 -4.89 -6.53
CA CYS A 68 4.91 -3.74 -6.04
C CYS A 68 5.79 -3.18 -7.17
N ARG A 69 5.45 -2.00 -7.73
CA ARG A 69 6.19 -1.36 -8.85
C ARG A 69 6.41 -2.29 -10.06
N GLY A 70 5.41 -3.09 -10.38
CA GLY A 70 5.46 -4.05 -11.50
C GLY A 70 6.17 -5.38 -11.18
N GLN A 71 6.64 -5.56 -9.94
CA GLN A 71 7.23 -6.82 -9.47
C GLN A 71 6.22 -7.60 -8.61
N ASN A 72 6.23 -8.92 -8.70
CA ASN A 72 5.39 -9.77 -7.83
C ASN A 72 6.16 -10.12 -6.56
N VAL A 73 5.77 -9.50 -5.45
CA VAL A 73 6.29 -9.80 -4.11
C VAL A 73 5.38 -10.87 -3.50
N LEU A 74 5.87 -12.11 -3.42
CA LEU A 74 5.05 -13.27 -3.07
C LEU A 74 4.90 -13.49 -1.56
N SER A 75 5.78 -12.87 -0.76
CA SER A 75 5.76 -12.92 0.70
C SER A 75 5.84 -11.50 1.25
N PRO A 76 5.24 -11.21 2.42
CA PRO A 76 5.28 -9.89 3.04
C PRO A 76 6.70 -9.35 3.17
N MET A 77 6.94 -8.19 2.56
CA MET A 77 8.23 -7.51 2.54
C MET A 77 8.16 -6.27 3.43
N GLU A 78 9.11 -6.14 4.37
CA GLU A 78 9.23 -4.95 5.22
C GLU A 78 9.54 -3.72 4.36
N THR A 79 8.89 -2.60 4.69
CA THR A 79 9.02 -1.32 4.00
C THR A 79 9.59 -0.26 4.94
N ASN A 80 10.06 0.85 4.36
CA ASN A 80 10.50 2.02 5.12
C ASN A 80 9.34 2.99 5.43
N PHE A 81 8.08 2.58 5.22
CA PHE A 81 6.92 3.43 5.49
C PHE A 81 6.51 3.34 6.96
N SER A 82 5.92 4.42 7.44
CA SER A 82 5.41 4.50 8.82
C SER A 82 3.92 4.20 8.93
N SER A 83 3.21 4.13 7.80
CA SER A 83 1.77 3.88 7.75
C SER A 83 1.32 3.24 6.44
N LEU A 84 0.18 2.54 6.50
CA LEU A 84 -0.46 1.96 5.32
C LEU A 84 -0.93 3.01 4.31
N ASP A 85 -1.27 4.23 4.76
CA ASP A 85 -1.68 5.32 3.87
C ASP A 85 -0.56 5.72 2.89
N GLU A 86 0.70 5.71 3.34
CA GLU A 86 1.86 5.98 2.48
C GLU A 86 2.04 4.89 1.43
N VAL A 87 1.80 3.62 1.81
CA VAL A 87 1.88 2.48 0.88
C VAL A 87 0.88 2.66 -0.26
N PHE A 88 -0.39 2.91 0.03
CA PHE A 88 -1.39 3.05 -1.04
C PHE A 88 -1.29 4.38 -1.79
N ALA A 89 -0.80 5.45 -1.15
CA ALA A 89 -0.49 6.69 -1.86
C ALA A 89 0.61 6.51 -2.91
N CYS A 90 1.59 5.63 -2.65
CA CYS A 90 2.73 5.41 -3.54
C CYS A 90 2.50 4.29 -4.57
N PHE A 91 1.75 3.24 -4.22
CA PHE A 91 1.70 2.02 -5.02
C PHE A 91 0.32 1.69 -5.60
N ALA A 92 -0.78 2.27 -5.09
CA ALA A 92 -2.08 2.08 -5.71
C ALA A 92 -2.20 2.96 -6.98
N SER A 93 -2.85 2.42 -8.00
CA SER A 93 -3.20 3.15 -9.23
C SER A 93 -4.71 3.07 -9.48
N PRO A 94 -5.47 4.17 -9.30
CA PRO A 94 -5.03 5.47 -8.77
C PRO A 94 -4.67 5.40 -7.27
N PRO A 95 -3.91 6.39 -6.72
CA PRO A 95 -3.65 6.48 -5.29
C PRO A 95 -4.94 6.52 -4.47
N CYS A 96 -5.03 5.69 -3.42
CA CYS A 96 -6.22 5.59 -2.57
C CYS A 96 -5.85 5.56 -1.08
N THR A 97 -6.82 5.87 -0.21
CA THR A 97 -6.76 5.53 1.23
C THR A 97 -7.74 4.40 1.50
N TRP A 98 -7.37 3.53 2.43
CA TRP A 98 -8.16 2.37 2.80
C TRP A 98 -8.97 2.61 4.08
N LYS A 99 -8.73 3.73 4.79
CA LYS A 99 -9.47 4.10 6.00
C LYS A 99 -10.79 4.79 5.65
N PRO A 100 -11.90 4.50 6.39
CA PRO A 100 -13.12 5.27 6.29
C PRO A 100 -12.83 6.73 6.62
N LEU A 101 -13.28 7.64 5.75
CA LEU A 101 -13.08 9.07 5.95
C LEU A 101 -13.88 9.54 7.16
N SER A 102 -13.21 9.79 8.28
CA SER A 102 -13.78 10.57 9.39
C SER A 102 -13.65 12.07 9.09
N LEU A 103 -14.66 12.86 9.47
CA LEU A 103 -14.77 14.27 9.07
C LEU A 103 -13.51 15.11 9.40
N GLY A 104 -12.83 14.82 10.51
CA GLY A 104 -11.56 15.47 10.89
C GLY A 104 -10.34 15.04 10.05
N THR A 105 -10.37 13.84 9.48
CA THR A 105 -9.32 13.31 8.59
C THR A 105 -9.44 13.90 7.18
N VAL A 106 -10.66 14.15 6.71
CA VAL A 106 -10.94 14.82 5.42
C VAL A 106 -10.21 16.15 5.31
N THR A 107 -10.23 16.98 6.35
CA THR A 107 -9.57 18.29 6.34
C THR A 107 -8.05 18.17 6.15
N LYS A 108 -7.42 17.18 6.80
CA LYS A 108 -5.97 16.92 6.65
C LYS A 108 -5.63 16.42 5.24
N TYR A 109 -6.43 15.50 4.69
CA TYR A 109 -6.23 14.99 3.33
C TYR A 109 -6.38 16.06 2.27
N LEU A 110 -7.41 16.92 2.37
CA LEU A 110 -7.60 18.04 1.43
C LEU A 110 -6.41 19.02 1.46
N LEU A 111 -5.82 19.24 2.64
CA LEU A 111 -4.61 20.05 2.76
C LEU A 111 -3.39 19.37 2.12
N GLN A 112 -3.25 18.06 2.27
CA GLN A 112 -2.14 17.30 1.67
C GLN A 112 -2.26 17.18 0.15
N GLN A 113 -3.46 16.90 -0.37
CA GLN A 113 -3.79 16.93 -1.80
C GLN A 113 -3.49 18.30 -2.42
N LYS A 114 -3.91 19.40 -1.76
CA LYS A 114 -3.57 20.77 -2.19
C LYS A 114 -2.05 20.99 -2.21
N LYS A 115 -1.31 20.54 -1.19
CA LYS A 115 0.16 20.65 -1.15
C LYS A 115 0.84 19.84 -2.26
N LEU A 116 0.39 18.62 -2.53
CA LEU A 116 0.93 17.80 -3.62
C LEU A 116 0.63 18.43 -4.99
N SER A 117 -0.59 18.90 -5.20
CA SER A 117 -0.99 19.60 -6.44
C SER A 117 -0.15 20.86 -6.67
N GLN A 118 0.06 21.67 -5.62
CA GLN A 118 0.92 22.86 -5.71
C GLN A 118 2.39 22.51 -5.97
N LYS A 119 2.92 21.47 -5.35
CA LYS A 119 4.29 20.99 -5.61
C LYS A 119 4.43 20.47 -7.04
N LEU A 120 3.46 19.71 -7.53
CA LEU A 120 3.44 19.21 -8.90
C LEU A 120 3.37 20.36 -9.91
N PHE A 121 2.51 21.35 -9.67
CA PHE A 121 2.41 22.57 -10.47
C PHE A 121 3.75 23.34 -10.46
N ALA A 122 4.37 23.51 -9.29
CA ALA A 122 5.68 24.15 -9.17
C ALA A 122 6.80 23.38 -9.89
N LEU A 123 6.76 22.04 -9.90
CA LEU A 123 7.70 21.21 -10.66
C LEU A 123 7.49 21.36 -12.17
N ILE A 124 6.24 21.38 -12.65
CA ILE A 124 5.92 21.60 -14.07
C ILE A 124 6.43 22.97 -14.53
N HIS A 125 6.18 24.02 -13.75
CA HIS A 125 6.66 25.37 -14.06
C HIS A 125 8.19 25.51 -13.99
N ARG A 126 8.88 24.77 -13.11
CA ARG A 126 10.35 24.73 -13.06
C ARG A 126 10.96 23.89 -14.19
N GLY A 127 10.28 22.83 -14.63
CA GLY A 127 10.66 22.03 -15.79
C GLY A 127 10.56 22.83 -17.09
N LEU A 128 9.46 23.57 -17.27
CA LEU A 128 9.25 24.44 -18.44
C LEU A 128 10.25 25.60 -18.53
N ARG A 129 10.78 26.11 -17.41
CA ARG A 129 11.84 27.15 -17.45
C ARG A 129 13.22 26.60 -17.84
N LYS A 130 13.46 25.30 -17.71
CA LYS A 130 14.74 24.68 -18.12
C LYS A 130 14.79 24.30 -19.61
N SER A 131 13.65 24.26 -20.31
CA SER A 131 13.58 23.95 -21.74
C SER A 131 13.66 25.18 -22.67
N PHE A 132 13.80 26.40 -22.13
CA PHE A 132 13.90 27.66 -22.90
C PHE A 132 15.26 28.37 -22.77
N SER A 133 16.31 27.66 -22.34
CA SER A 133 17.68 28.19 -22.35
C SER A 133 18.64 27.16 -22.92
N VAL A 134 18.55 26.95 -24.23
CA VAL A 134 19.66 26.50 -25.07
C VAL A 134 19.58 27.33 -26.37
N SER A 135 20.66 28.07 -26.59
CA SER A 135 21.18 28.81 -27.74
C SER A 135 20.36 28.90 -29.03
#